data_AF-A0A8B5W8T6-F1
#
_entry.id   AF-A0A8B5W8T6-F1
#
_cell.length_a   1.000
_cell.length_b   1.000
_cell.length_c   1.000
_cell.angle_alpha   90.00
_cell.angle_beta   90.00
_cell.angle_gamma   90.00
#
_symmetry.space_group_name_H-M   'P 1'
#
loop_
_entity.id
_entity.type
_entity.pdbx_description
1 polymer ?
#
loop_
_entity_poly.entity_id
_entity_poly.type
_entity_poly.pdbx_seq_one_letter_code
_entity_poly.pdbx_strand_id
1 'polypeptide(L)'
;MKDKLTFSAYRLPRVRLKGLARNVLTLKRKSASGFSEKANEYYLEIQSGQLTIFEVGLEGRKEKVYSDQLSETERAKLLSKRKYKDNQYVYHIMEEVTG
;
A
#
# COMPACT_ATOMS: atom_id res chain seq x y z
N MET A 1 -1.18 -21.91 -17.38
CA MET A 1 -1.14 -21.69 -15.92
C MET A 1 -1.05 -20.18 -15.72
N LYS A 2 -1.98 -19.55 -15.01
CA LYS A 2 -1.95 -18.09 -14.81
C LYS A 2 -1.12 -17.82 -13.56
N ASP A 3 0.10 -17.30 -13.72
CA ASP A 3 0.96 -16.81 -12.64
C ASP A 3 0.27 -15.67 -11.87
N LYS A 4 -0.55 -16.04 -10.90
CA LYS A 4 -1.12 -15.12 -9.91
C LYS A 4 -0.14 -15.06 -8.75
N LEU A 5 0.49 -13.92 -8.56
CA LEU A 5 1.39 -13.67 -7.44
C LEU A 5 0.66 -12.83 -6.40
N THR A 6 0.62 -13.30 -5.15
CA THR A 6 -0.02 -12.59 -4.05
C THR A 6 1.03 -12.27 -3.00
N PHE A 7 1.07 -11.03 -2.53
CA PHE A 7 2.06 -10.56 -1.56
C PHE A 7 1.36 -9.87 -0.40
N SER A 8 1.86 -10.05 0.82
CA SER A 8 1.50 -9.21 1.96
C SER A 8 2.28 -7.89 1.91
N ALA A 9 1.65 -6.81 2.36
CA ALA A 9 2.27 -5.50 2.43
C ALA A 9 1.68 -4.63 3.54
N TYR A 10 2.47 -3.63 3.94
CA TYR A 10 1.98 -2.49 4.71
C TYR A 10 2.09 -1.22 3.87
N ARG A 11 1.19 -0.26 4.12
CA ARG A 11 1.22 1.05 3.47
C ARG A 11 1.80 2.10 4.40
N LEU A 12 2.49 3.08 3.82
CA LEU A 12 2.91 4.30 4.50
C LEU A 12 2.45 5.51 3.69
N PRO A 13 1.89 6.56 4.31
CA PRO A 13 1.56 7.79 3.61
C PRO A 13 2.83 8.42 3.03
N ARG A 14 2.77 8.89 1.77
CA ARG A 14 3.83 9.69 1.15
C ARG A 14 3.84 11.05 1.84
N VAL A 15 4.61 11.17 2.92
CA VAL A 15 4.80 12.43 3.62
C VAL A 15 5.50 13.42 2.67
N ARG A 16 4.72 14.29 2.02
CA ARG A 16 5.28 15.38 1.23
C ARG A 16 5.89 16.38 2.21
N LEU A 17 7.21 16.42 2.30
CA LEU A 17 7.99 17.38 3.12
C LEU A 17 7.51 18.84 2.98
N LYS A 18 6.93 19.22 1.83
CA LYS A 18 6.31 20.54 1.62
C LYS A 18 5.16 20.88 2.58
N GLY A 19 4.56 19.90 3.27
CA GLY A 19 3.48 20.11 4.25
C GLY A 19 3.92 20.09 5.72
N LEU A 20 5.15 19.64 6.02
CA LEU A 20 5.62 19.48 7.41
C LEU A 20 5.80 20.84 8.11
N ALA A 21 6.25 21.86 7.40
CA ALA A 21 6.45 23.19 7.97
C ALA A 21 5.14 23.84 8.48
N ARG A 22 3.98 23.49 7.88
CA ARG A 22 2.68 24.05 8.28
C ARG A 22 2.04 23.33 9.47
N ASN A 23 2.40 22.07 9.71
CA ASN A 23 1.77 21.25 10.75
C ASN A 23 2.46 21.28 12.12
N VAL A 24 3.74 21.64 12.20
CA VAL A 24 4.41 21.76 13.52
C VAL A 24 3.75 22.85 14.39
N LEU A 25 3.19 23.90 13.78
CA LEU A 25 2.44 24.95 14.48
C LEU A 25 1.03 24.54 14.94
N THR A 26 0.40 23.55 14.29
CA THR A 26 -0.96 23.08 14.65
C THR A 26 -0.95 21.85 15.55
N LEU A 27 0.19 21.15 15.67
CA LEU A 27 0.33 19.92 16.48
C LEU A 27 0.15 20.14 18.00
N LYS A 28 0.22 21.37 18.51
CA LYS A 28 -0.05 21.65 19.94
C LYS A 28 -1.54 21.71 20.31
N ARG A 29 -2.48 21.69 19.35
CA ARG A 29 -3.91 21.93 19.64
C ARG A 29 -4.92 20.93 19.09
N LYS A 30 -4.51 19.95 18.28
CA LYS A 30 -5.43 18.88 17.84
C LYS A 30 -4.86 17.53 18.22
N SER A 31 -5.15 17.15 19.45
CA SER A 31 -5.27 15.77 19.92
C SER A 31 -5.68 14.82 18.79
N ALA A 32 -4.75 13.92 18.45
CA ALA A 32 -4.96 12.50 18.16
C ALA A 32 -6.43 12.06 17.88
N SER A 33 -6.99 12.48 16.74
CA SER A 33 -8.37 12.13 16.35
C SER A 33 -8.48 11.86 14.84
N GLY A 34 -7.52 11.11 14.29
CA GLY A 34 -7.62 10.71 12.87
C GLY A 34 -6.56 9.72 12.38
N PHE A 35 -5.39 9.67 13.00
CA PHE A 35 -4.36 8.67 12.69
C PHE A 35 -4.55 7.39 13.52
N SER A 36 -5.77 6.87 13.56
CA SER A 36 -5.94 5.45 13.77
C SER A 36 -6.12 4.84 12.39
N GLU A 37 -5.06 4.89 11.56
CA GLU A 37 -4.87 3.85 10.55
C GLU A 37 -4.78 2.56 11.37
N LYS A 38 -5.94 1.94 11.63
CA LYS A 38 -6.02 0.57 12.14
C LYS A 38 -5.04 -0.22 11.29
N ALA A 39 -4.27 -1.08 11.94
CA ALA A 39 -3.28 -1.95 11.29
C ALA A 39 -4.02 -2.91 10.34
N ASN A 40 -4.47 -2.39 9.21
CA ASN A 40 -5.13 -3.12 8.16
C ASN A 40 -4.01 -3.78 7.36
N GLU A 41 -4.15 -5.08 7.14
CA GLU A 41 -3.21 -5.82 6.30
C GLU A 41 -3.54 -5.54 4.84
N TYR A 42 -2.53 -5.23 4.04
CA TYR A 42 -2.72 -5.02 2.60
C TYR A 42 -2.17 -6.22 1.84
N TYR A 43 -2.86 -6.63 0.79
CA TYR A 43 -2.38 -7.66 -0.12
C TYR A 43 -2.29 -7.10 -1.52
N LEU A 44 -1.14 -7.33 -2.16
CA LEU A 44 -0.90 -6.97 -3.55
C LEU A 44 -1.00 -8.24 -4.39
N GLU A 45 -1.94 -8.25 -5.32
CA GLU A 45 -2.13 -9.33 -6.27
C GLU A 45 -1.71 -8.87 -7.66
N ILE A 46 -0.79 -9.61 -8.28
CA ILE A 46 -0.35 -9.37 -9.65
C ILE A 46 -0.85 -10.52 -10.52
N GLN A 47 -1.73 -10.21 -11.48
CA GLN A 47 -2.26 -11.19 -12.42
C GLN A 47 -2.27 -10.58 -13.83
N SER A 48 -1.65 -11.28 -14.80
CA SER A 48 -1.67 -10.86 -16.22
C SER A 48 -1.23 -9.40 -16.46
N GLY A 49 -0.27 -8.90 -15.67
CA GLY A 49 0.22 -7.51 -15.76
C GLY A 49 -0.63 -6.48 -15.03
N GLN A 50 -1.74 -6.88 -14.39
CA GLN A 50 -2.54 -6.01 -13.55
C GLN A 50 -2.16 -6.18 -12.09
N LEU A 51 -1.91 -5.07 -11.39
CA LEU A 51 -1.83 -5.01 -9.94
C LEU A 51 -3.21 -4.71 -9.37
N THR A 52 -3.58 -5.46 -8.33
CA THR A 52 -4.75 -5.19 -7.51
C THR A 52 -4.32 -5.15 -6.06
N ILE A 53 -4.72 -4.11 -5.33
CA ILE A 53 -4.45 -3.97 -3.91
C ILE A 53 -5.75 -4.24 -3.16
N PHE A 54 -5.69 -5.17 -2.22
CA PHE A 54 -6.76 -5.48 -1.30
C PHE A 54 -6.39 -4.96 0.09
N GLU A 55 -7.38 -4.42 0.79
CA GLU A 55 -7.32 -4.12 2.21
C GLU A 55 -8.09 -5.20 2.96
N VAL A 56 -7.50 -5.72 4.03
CA VAL A 56 -8.16 -6.66 4.93
C VAL A 56 -8.49 -5.93 6.20
N GLY A 57 -9.78 -5.67 6.38
CA GLY A 57 -10.30 -5.08 7.60
C GLY A 57 -10.27 -6.09 8.75
N LEU A 58 -10.49 -5.60 9.97
CA LEU A 58 -10.51 -6.40 11.21
C LEU A 58 -11.53 -7.54 11.20
N GLU A 59 -12.56 -7.46 10.36
CA GLU A 59 -13.58 -8.51 10.20
C GLU A 59 -13.16 -9.62 9.19
N GLY A 60 -11.92 -9.59 8.70
CA GLY A 60 -11.40 -10.54 7.69
C GLY A 60 -11.95 -10.33 6.28
N ARG A 61 -12.73 -9.26 6.06
CA ARG A 61 -13.25 -8.89 4.73
C ARG A 61 -12.12 -8.31 3.88
N LYS A 62 -11.91 -8.91 2.71
CA LYS A 62 -10.98 -8.42 1.69
C LYS A 62 -11.71 -7.46 0.75
N GLU A 63 -11.36 -6.19 0.78
CA GLU A 63 -11.92 -5.17 -0.09
C GLU A 63 -10.88 -4.67 -1.09
N LYS A 64 -11.27 -4.58 -2.36
CA LYS A 64 -10.40 -4.04 -3.41
C LYS A 64 -10.36 -2.52 -3.26
N VAL A 65 -9.18 -1.99 -2.94
CA VAL A 65 -8.99 -0.53 -2.73
C VAL A 65 -8.33 0.15 -3.91
N TYR A 66 -7.53 -0.58 -4.69
CA TYR A 66 -6.80 0.00 -5.80
C TYR A 66 -6.53 -1.04 -6.89
N SER A 67 -6.42 -0.59 -8.14
CA SER A 67 -6.00 -1.43 -9.25
C SER A 67 -5.34 -0.60 -10.32
N ASP A 68 -4.26 -1.12 -10.87
CA ASP A 68 -3.48 -0.44 -11.88
C ASP A 68 -2.87 -1.44 -12.86
N GLN A 69 -2.56 -0.99 -14.07
CA GLN A 69 -1.81 -1.79 -15.02
C GLN A 69 -0.32 -1.57 -14.77
N LEU A 70 0.41 -2.64 -14.45
CA LEU A 70 1.86 -2.59 -14.32
C LEU A 70 2.50 -2.81 -15.67
N SER A 71 3.35 -1.87 -16.08
CA SER A 71 4.33 -2.15 -17.12
C SER A 71 5.32 -3.23 -16.68
N GLU A 72 5.96 -3.93 -17.63
CA GLU A 72 6.98 -4.93 -17.31
C GLU A 72 8.12 -4.37 -16.45
N THR A 73 8.50 -3.10 -16.69
CA THR A 73 9.54 -2.42 -15.92
C THR A 73 9.10 -2.14 -14.48
N GLU A 74 7.84 -1.76 -14.27
CA GLU A 74 7.29 -1.54 -12.92
C GLU A 74 7.13 -2.85 -12.16
N ARG A 75 6.69 -3.90 -12.84
CA ARG A 75 6.64 -5.25 -12.27
C ARG A 75 8.03 -5.71 -11.82
N ALA A 76 9.06 -5.56 -12.67
CA ALA A 76 10.43 -5.91 -12.31
C ALA A 76 10.95 -5.07 -11.12
N LYS A 77 10.65 -3.77 -11.08
CA LYS A 77 11.00 -2.88 -9.96
C LYS A 77 10.28 -3.27 -8.67
N LEU A 78 9.01 -3.63 -8.76
CA LEU A 78 8.21 -4.06 -7.62
C LEU A 78 8.78 -5.33 -7.00
N LEU A 79 9.11 -6.33 -7.83
CA LEU A 79 9.68 -7.60 -7.39
C LEU A 79 11.10 -7.43 -6.81
N SER A 80 11.95 -6.63 -7.47
CA SER A 80 13.33 -6.41 -7.02
C SER A 80 13.44 -5.52 -5.79
N LYS A 81 12.66 -4.43 -5.71
CA LYS A 81 12.74 -3.47 -4.60
C LYS A 81 11.74 -3.75 -3.47
N ARG A 82 10.86 -4.74 -3.65
CA ARG A 82 9.74 -5.06 -2.76
C ARG A 82 8.93 -3.82 -2.37
N LYS A 83 8.69 -2.92 -3.33
CA LYS A 83 8.01 -1.64 -3.09
C LYS A 83 7.16 -1.24 -4.29
N TYR A 84 5.93 -0.81 -4.01
CA TYR A 84 5.05 -0.15 -4.96
C TYR A 84 4.67 1.24 -4.45
N LYS A 85 4.47 2.20 -5.35
CA LYS A 85 4.21 3.60 -4.99
C LYS A 85 3.05 4.10 -5.83
N ASP A 86 1.98 4.53 -5.18
CA ASP A 86 0.92 5.28 -5.82
C ASP A 86 1.08 6.79 -5.53
N ASN A 87 0.06 7.59 -5.82
CA ASN A 87 0.06 9.03 -5.60
C ASN A 87 0.08 9.46 -4.12
N GLN A 88 -0.43 8.62 -3.21
CA GLN A 88 -0.71 8.96 -1.82
C GLN A 88 0.09 8.12 -0.82
N TYR A 89 0.44 6.89 -1.15
CA TYR A 89 1.03 5.87 -0.30
C TYR A 89 2.22 5.16 -0.96
N VAL A 90 3.05 4.58 -0.11
CA VAL A 90 4.09 3.60 -0.48
C VAL A 90 3.71 2.27 0.14
N TYR A 91 3.57 1.25 -0.68
CA TYR A 91 3.34 -0.12 -0.27
C TYR A 91 4.67 -0.84 -0.19
N HIS A 92 4.99 -1.37 0.97
CA HIS A 92 6.18 -2.16 1.23
C HIS A 92 5.78 -3.63 1.26
N ILE A 93 6.26 -4.37 0.27
CA ILE A 93 5.98 -5.79 0.11
C ILE A 93 6.85 -6.57 1.10
N MET A 94 6.21 -7.44 1.87
CA MET A 94 6.88 -8.25 2.88
C MET A 94 7.15 -9.64 2.34
N GLU A 95 6.11 -10.46 2.28
CA GLU A 95 6.21 -11.89 2.01
C GLU A 95 5.32 -12.26 0.82
N GLU A 96 5.79 -13.22 0.03
CA GLU A 96 4.92 -13.85 -0.96
C GLU A 96 4.01 -14.83 -0.23
N VAL A 97 2.71 -14.66 -0.39
CA VAL A 97 1.70 -15.55 0.17
C VAL A 97 1.41 -16.57 -0.92
N THR A 98 2.14 -17.68 -0.90
CA THR A 98 1.88 -18.82 -1.78
C THR A 98 0.61 -19.52 -1.28
N GLY A 99 -0.48 -19.41 -2.05
CA GLY A 99 -1.75 -20.08 -1.80
C GLY A 99 -1.96 -21.20 -2.81
#